data_AF-A0A7R7BTS6-F1
#
_entry.id   AF-A0A7R7BTS6-F1
#
_cell.length_a   1.000
_cell.length_b   1.000
_cell.length_c   1.000
_cell.angle_alpha   90.00
_cell.angle_beta   90.00
_cell.angle_gamma   90.00
#
_symmetry.space_group_name_H-M   'P 1'
#
loop_
_entity.id
_entity.type
_entity.pdbx_description
1 polymer ?
#
loop_
_entity_poly.entity_id
_entity_poly.type
_entity_poly.pdbx_seq_one_letter_code
_entity_poly.pdbx_strand_id
1 'polypeptide(L)'
;MAGSYFATYTGFICVPEFEEQVISAFADRLQALNWRALHCDDISISARRRQMLLGSFSDNDFVKEKIERRRHTTRTGENINHDIYMYVDLPADWDEFLDGNLGPKTRRDVRHFLRQVENGGEYRISLADFETIQSDLEVFFQLWLTQWEAKSRVYAQGIIANCRYMLLECHKASVLFAPVLWKGDTPLGVHIAFIDKSKRSLVCFLVSRNLAIRKPPPGLVLHAYSIRWAIQNGLRTYDLGTGDFSYKYSFGSKERLVEGVRIDPTNSRRNRLDRRSLPSVMSSVRKLRQEGKLHLAERGCRQVLETEPSNLEARRLLNEVVAARHIEEQFASALQRHRGKQYLDARRIYLEVLAANPRHYGANYMLGVLCLQAGQYQAADTYLARATEINPKAAAAYNNRGHALRGLKRYDEALACYEKAIAVKPDFVQAMNNRGVTLRALGRIDEALASFDEALTLKPDFAKALINRNQLRVPLPRDRLSIADDVDILE
;
A
#
# COMPACT_ATOMS: atom_id res chain seq x y z
N MET A 1 10.58 -18.44 -14.76
CA MET A 1 9.39 -17.56 -14.80
C MET A 1 8.21 -18.10 -14.00
N ALA A 2 8.04 -19.41 -13.76
CA ALA A 2 6.87 -19.89 -13.02
C ALA A 2 6.78 -19.34 -11.58
N GLY A 3 5.59 -18.89 -11.17
CA GLY A 3 5.21 -18.71 -9.77
C GLY A 3 5.31 -17.30 -9.16
N SER A 4 5.57 -16.25 -9.94
CA SER A 4 5.43 -14.86 -9.48
C SER A 4 4.25 -14.16 -10.16
N TYR A 5 3.68 -13.14 -9.52
CA TYR A 5 2.63 -12.28 -10.13
C TYR A 5 3.10 -11.53 -11.39
N PHE A 6 4.39 -11.59 -11.71
CA PHE A 6 4.98 -10.97 -12.89
C PHE A 6 5.39 -12.00 -13.94
N ALA A 7 5.12 -13.28 -13.71
CA ALA A 7 5.39 -14.33 -14.67
C ALA A 7 4.51 -14.14 -15.91
N THR A 8 5.12 -14.04 -17.08
CA THR A 8 4.37 -14.06 -18.35
C THR A 8 3.68 -15.40 -18.56
N TYR A 9 4.27 -16.48 -18.04
CA TYR A 9 3.70 -17.83 -18.08
C TYR A 9 3.98 -18.61 -16.80
N THR A 10 2.96 -19.32 -16.35
CA THR A 10 3.05 -20.34 -15.32
C THR A 10 2.88 -21.73 -15.96
N GLY A 11 3.62 -22.72 -15.47
CA GLY A 11 3.53 -24.08 -15.97
C GLY A 11 4.21 -25.08 -15.04
N PHE A 12 4.01 -26.37 -15.33
CA PHE A 12 4.62 -27.48 -14.60
C PHE A 12 5.94 -27.89 -15.26
N ILE A 13 6.95 -28.14 -14.42
CA ILE A 13 8.18 -28.82 -14.84
C ILE A 13 8.07 -30.26 -14.36
N CYS A 14 8.05 -31.19 -15.31
CA CYS A 14 8.03 -32.62 -15.04
C CYS A 14 8.81 -33.35 -16.12
N VAL A 15 9.27 -34.55 -15.78
CA VAL A 15 9.76 -35.52 -16.75
C VAL A 15 8.57 -35.95 -17.63
N PRO A 16 8.66 -35.86 -18.98
CA PRO A 16 7.51 -36.04 -19.87
C PRO A 16 6.73 -37.33 -19.67
N GLU A 17 7.43 -38.43 -19.37
CA GLU A 17 6.87 -39.77 -19.14
C GLU A 17 5.96 -39.84 -17.90
N PHE A 18 6.11 -38.89 -16.97
CA PHE A 18 5.35 -38.83 -15.72
C PHE A 18 4.35 -37.67 -15.67
N GLU A 19 4.08 -37.03 -16.80
CA GLU A 19 3.24 -35.82 -16.88
C GLU A 19 1.88 -36.01 -16.20
N GLU A 20 1.20 -37.13 -16.48
CA GLU A 20 -0.14 -37.40 -15.94
C GLU A 20 -0.10 -37.61 -14.43
N GLN A 21 0.85 -38.41 -13.96
CA GLN A 21 1.05 -38.74 -12.55
C GLN A 21 1.42 -37.49 -11.75
N VAL A 22 2.27 -36.62 -12.32
CA VAL A 22 2.68 -35.37 -11.67
C VAL A 22 1.52 -34.39 -11.56
N ILE A 23 0.71 -34.23 -12.60
CA ILE A 23 -0.47 -33.33 -12.54
C ILE A 23 -1.45 -33.82 -11.48
N SER A 24 -1.76 -35.13 -11.46
CA SER A 24 -2.64 -35.72 -10.45
C SER A 24 -2.08 -35.54 -9.04
N ALA A 25 -0.84 -35.95 -8.79
CA ALA A 25 -0.23 -35.86 -7.48
C ALA A 25 -0.11 -34.40 -6.98
N PHE A 26 0.15 -33.46 -7.89
CA PHE A 26 0.17 -32.04 -7.57
C PHE A 26 -1.23 -31.53 -7.20
N ALA A 27 -2.26 -31.91 -7.96
CA ALA A 27 -3.64 -31.55 -7.66
C ALA A 27 -4.10 -32.14 -6.33
N ASP A 28 -3.80 -33.41 -6.04
CA ASP A 28 -4.09 -34.07 -4.77
C ASP A 28 -3.42 -33.32 -3.62
N ARG A 29 -2.15 -32.95 -3.80
CA ARG A 29 -1.42 -32.16 -2.81
C ARG A 29 -2.10 -30.82 -2.59
N LEU A 30 -2.49 -30.11 -3.65
CA LEU A 30 -3.21 -28.83 -3.53
C LEU A 30 -4.52 -29.01 -2.77
N GLN A 31 -5.32 -30.02 -3.09
CA GLN A 31 -6.60 -30.27 -2.43
C GLN A 31 -6.45 -30.56 -0.93
N ALA A 32 -5.35 -31.20 -0.51
CA ALA A 32 -5.03 -31.43 0.89
C ALA A 32 -4.59 -30.16 1.67
N LEU A 33 -4.29 -29.06 0.98
CA LEU A 33 -3.90 -27.79 1.60
C LEU A 33 -5.13 -26.93 1.93
N ASN A 34 -4.98 -26.05 2.93
CA ASN A 34 -6.09 -25.25 3.43
C ASN A 34 -6.05 -23.79 2.90
N TRP A 35 -6.23 -23.61 1.59
CA TRP A 35 -6.24 -22.28 0.95
C TRP A 35 -7.67 -21.75 0.74
N ARG A 36 -7.84 -20.42 0.70
CA ARG A 36 -9.14 -19.78 0.44
C ARG A 36 -9.52 -19.85 -1.04
N ALA A 37 -8.59 -19.47 -1.90
CA ALA A 37 -8.72 -19.48 -3.35
C ALA A 37 -7.38 -19.89 -3.94
N LEU A 38 -7.42 -20.63 -5.03
CA LEU A 38 -6.24 -20.98 -5.83
C LEU A 38 -6.31 -20.20 -7.14
N HIS A 39 -5.33 -19.33 -7.34
CA HIS A 39 -5.19 -18.57 -8.56
C HIS A 39 -4.25 -19.30 -9.52
N CYS A 40 -4.79 -19.71 -10.65
CA CYS A 40 -4.09 -20.33 -11.76
C CYS A 40 -3.88 -19.28 -12.84
N ASP A 41 -2.94 -18.36 -12.59
CA ASP A 41 -2.66 -17.23 -13.49
C ASP A 41 -1.67 -17.61 -14.61
N ASP A 42 -1.96 -17.16 -15.83
CA ASP A 42 -1.09 -17.28 -17.00
C ASP A 42 -0.64 -18.72 -17.32
N ILE A 43 -1.53 -19.71 -17.12
CA ILE A 43 -1.20 -21.10 -17.38
C ILE A 43 -1.09 -21.37 -18.89
N SER A 44 0.14 -21.42 -19.39
CA SER A 44 0.47 -21.71 -20.79
C SER A 44 0.95 -23.16 -20.94
N ILE A 45 -0.02 -24.07 -20.89
CA ILE A 45 0.14 -25.51 -21.11
C ILE A 45 -0.87 -26.00 -22.15
N SER A 46 -0.69 -27.23 -22.65
CA SER A 46 -1.63 -27.84 -23.61
C SER A 46 -3.05 -27.93 -23.04
N ALA A 47 -4.06 -27.90 -23.92
CA ALA A 47 -5.46 -28.05 -23.52
C ALA A 47 -5.70 -29.33 -22.70
N ARG A 48 -5.04 -30.44 -23.10
CA ARG A 48 -5.03 -31.71 -22.35
C ARG A 48 -4.54 -31.53 -20.90
N ARG A 49 -3.34 -30.97 -20.69
CA ARG A 49 -2.78 -30.75 -19.34
C ARG A 49 -3.68 -29.85 -18.49
N ARG A 50 -4.23 -28.80 -19.09
CA ARG A 50 -5.15 -27.88 -18.43
C ARG A 50 -6.41 -28.59 -17.99
N GLN A 51 -7.02 -29.39 -18.87
CA GLN A 51 -8.21 -30.16 -18.57
C GLN A 51 -7.95 -31.19 -17.47
N MET A 52 -6.79 -31.85 -17.47
CA MET A 52 -6.41 -32.80 -16.41
C MET A 52 -6.28 -32.11 -15.04
N LEU A 53 -5.58 -30.97 -14.98
CA LEU A 53 -5.44 -30.22 -13.74
C LEU A 53 -6.79 -29.72 -13.22
N LEU A 54 -7.55 -29.01 -14.07
CA LEU A 54 -8.84 -28.42 -13.68
C LEU A 54 -9.90 -29.49 -13.40
N GLY A 55 -9.84 -30.63 -14.09
CA GLY A 55 -10.71 -31.79 -13.87
C GLY A 55 -10.44 -32.50 -12.54
N SER A 56 -9.26 -32.34 -11.96
CA SER A 56 -8.94 -32.88 -10.63
C SER A 56 -9.71 -32.17 -9.51
N PHE A 57 -10.25 -30.97 -9.77
CA PHE A 57 -11.11 -30.22 -8.85
C PHE A 57 -12.58 -30.43 -9.24
N SER A 58 -13.28 -31.30 -8.50
CA SER A 58 -14.69 -31.66 -8.78
C SER A 58 -15.62 -30.45 -8.69
N ASP A 59 -16.64 -30.36 -9.53
CA ASP A 59 -17.62 -29.25 -9.49
C ASP A 59 -18.54 -29.32 -8.24
N ASN A 60 -18.57 -30.46 -7.55
CA ASN A 60 -19.29 -30.62 -6.28
C ASN A 60 -18.53 -29.93 -5.13
N ASP A 61 -17.20 -30.00 -5.13
CA ASP A 61 -16.35 -29.49 -4.05
C ASP A 61 -15.70 -28.15 -4.37
N PHE A 62 -15.69 -27.73 -5.64
CA PHE A 62 -15.01 -26.54 -6.12
C PHE A 62 -15.81 -25.79 -7.18
N VAL A 63 -15.79 -24.46 -7.08
CA VAL A 63 -16.21 -23.53 -8.13
C VAL A 63 -14.96 -23.10 -8.90
N LYS A 64 -15.03 -23.14 -10.23
CA LYS A 64 -13.97 -22.67 -11.12
C LYS A 64 -14.49 -21.45 -11.88
N GLU A 65 -13.86 -20.31 -11.69
CA GLU A 65 -14.23 -19.05 -12.35
C GLU A 65 -13.09 -18.57 -13.24
N LYS A 66 -13.42 -18.11 -14.44
CA LYS A 66 -12.46 -17.38 -15.27
C LYS A 66 -12.11 -16.06 -14.60
N ILE A 67 -10.82 -15.75 -14.50
CA ILE A 67 -10.35 -14.44 -14.05
C ILE A 67 -10.42 -13.50 -15.24
N GLU A 68 -11.39 -12.60 -15.22
CA GLU A 68 -11.57 -11.60 -16.28
C GLU A 68 -10.44 -10.57 -16.27
N ARG A 69 -9.73 -10.44 -17.40
CA ARG A 69 -8.75 -9.38 -17.61
C ARG A 69 -9.44 -8.17 -18.21
N ARG A 70 -9.33 -7.04 -17.50
CA ARG A 70 -9.89 -5.78 -17.99
C ARG A 70 -9.24 -5.43 -19.32
N ARG A 71 -10.06 -5.36 -20.38
CA ARG A 71 -9.64 -4.82 -21.67
C ARG A 71 -9.26 -3.35 -21.52
N HIS A 72 -8.28 -2.91 -22.29
CA HIS A 72 -7.87 -1.51 -22.28
C HIS A 72 -7.96 -0.91 -23.67
N THR A 73 -8.52 0.30 -23.75
CA THR A 73 -8.54 1.06 -25.00
C THR A 73 -7.27 1.89 -25.09
N THR A 74 -6.49 1.71 -26.15
CA THR A 74 -5.29 2.52 -26.41
C THR A 74 -5.69 3.95 -26.77
N ARG A 75 -4.71 4.87 -26.78
CA ARG A 75 -4.93 6.25 -27.28
C ARG A 75 -5.37 6.28 -28.75
N THR A 76 -5.04 5.25 -29.52
CA THR A 76 -5.44 5.06 -30.92
C THR A 76 -6.82 4.43 -31.08
N GLY A 77 -7.51 4.10 -29.99
CA GLY A 77 -8.86 3.53 -30.00
C GLY A 77 -8.90 2.00 -30.06
N GLU A 78 -7.76 1.31 -30.01
CA GLU A 78 -7.70 -0.16 -30.06
C GLU A 78 -8.17 -0.75 -28.73
N ASN A 79 -9.15 -1.66 -28.75
CA ASN A 79 -9.67 -2.33 -27.55
C ASN A 79 -8.96 -3.66 -27.31
N ILE A 80 -7.87 -3.62 -26.54
CA ILE A 80 -6.93 -4.73 -26.42
C ILE A 80 -7.44 -5.80 -25.44
N ASN A 81 -7.41 -7.05 -25.89
CA ASN A 81 -7.67 -8.25 -25.09
C ASN A 81 -6.37 -8.84 -24.54
N HIS A 82 -6.23 -8.84 -23.21
CA HIS A 82 -5.05 -9.38 -22.50
C HIS A 82 -5.13 -10.89 -22.18
N ASP A 83 -6.18 -11.58 -22.61
CA ASP A 83 -6.18 -13.04 -22.65
C ASP A 83 -5.46 -13.57 -23.91
N ILE A 84 -5.25 -12.71 -24.90
CA ILE A 84 -4.56 -13.06 -26.15
C ILE A 84 -3.08 -12.75 -26.00
N TYR A 85 -2.24 -13.76 -26.19
CA TYR A 85 -0.81 -13.60 -26.33
C TYR A 85 -0.42 -13.79 -27.79
N MET A 86 0.53 -12.98 -28.24
CA MET A 86 0.97 -12.98 -29.64
C MET A 86 2.33 -13.64 -29.75
N TYR A 87 2.50 -14.52 -30.73
CA TYR A 87 3.79 -15.15 -31.01
C TYR A 87 4.01 -15.31 -32.50
N VAL A 88 5.25 -15.53 -32.89
CA VAL A 88 5.69 -15.64 -34.27
C VAL A 88 6.45 -16.95 -34.42
N ASP A 89 6.08 -17.74 -35.42
CA ASP A 89 6.89 -18.89 -35.82
C ASP A 89 8.09 -18.39 -36.63
N LEU A 90 9.27 -18.86 -36.25
CA LEU A 90 10.53 -18.46 -36.84
C LEU A 90 10.98 -19.51 -37.86
N PRO A 91 11.12 -19.16 -39.14
CA PRO A 91 11.73 -20.04 -40.13
C PRO A 91 13.23 -20.20 -39.88
N ALA A 92 13.87 -21.06 -40.69
CA ALA A 92 15.30 -21.28 -40.59
C ALA A 92 16.12 -20.10 -41.14
N ASP A 93 15.54 -19.33 -42.07
CA ASP A 93 16.21 -18.24 -42.76
C ASP A 93 15.54 -16.87 -42.55
N TRP A 94 16.35 -15.81 -42.52
CA TRP A 94 15.86 -14.46 -42.29
C TRP A 94 15.12 -13.87 -43.50
N ASP A 95 15.57 -14.14 -44.72
CA ASP A 95 14.87 -13.67 -45.91
C ASP A 95 13.54 -14.43 -46.10
N GLU A 96 13.48 -15.71 -45.74
CA GLU A 96 12.21 -16.46 -45.65
C GLU A 96 11.22 -15.78 -44.68
N PHE A 97 11.69 -15.36 -43.50
CA PHE A 97 10.87 -14.61 -42.56
C PHE A 97 10.37 -13.28 -43.14
N LEU A 98 11.27 -12.51 -43.76
CA LEU A 98 10.92 -11.24 -44.36
C LEU A 98 9.86 -11.40 -45.45
N ASP A 99 10.00 -12.42 -46.29
CA ASP A 99 9.13 -12.64 -47.44
C ASP A 99 7.80 -13.32 -47.11
N GLY A 100 7.80 -14.25 -46.15
CA GLY A 100 6.62 -15.00 -45.71
C GLY A 100 5.79 -14.31 -44.64
N ASN A 101 6.41 -13.65 -43.64
CA ASN A 101 5.70 -13.15 -42.47
C ASN A 101 5.36 -11.66 -42.54
N LEU A 102 6.16 -10.85 -43.26
CA LEU A 102 5.99 -9.39 -43.28
C LEU A 102 5.27 -8.91 -44.54
N GLY A 103 4.30 -8.02 -44.35
CA GLY A 103 3.69 -7.27 -45.45
C GLY A 103 4.68 -6.30 -46.12
N PRO A 104 4.42 -5.88 -47.39
CA PRO A 104 5.40 -5.13 -48.19
C PRO A 104 5.92 -3.86 -47.53
N LYS A 105 5.06 -3.10 -46.84
CA LYS A 105 5.45 -1.88 -46.13
C LYS A 105 6.36 -2.19 -44.93
N THR A 106 5.93 -3.08 -44.04
CA THR A 106 6.70 -3.47 -42.86
C THR A 106 8.05 -4.05 -43.25
N ARG A 107 8.10 -4.88 -44.30
CA ARG A 107 9.35 -5.43 -44.85
C ARG A 107 10.32 -4.34 -45.29
N ARG A 108 9.85 -3.33 -46.03
CA ARG A 108 10.69 -2.18 -46.43
C ARG A 108 11.21 -1.42 -45.22
N ASP A 109 10.34 -1.14 -44.24
CA ASP A 109 10.70 -0.39 -43.04
C ASP A 109 11.74 -1.17 -42.20
N VAL A 110 11.53 -2.47 -41.99
CA VAL A 110 12.47 -3.36 -41.29
C VAL A 110 13.83 -3.39 -41.99
N ARG A 111 13.86 -3.62 -43.31
CA ARG A 111 15.12 -3.61 -44.08
C ARG A 111 15.81 -2.25 -44.04
N HIS A 112 15.06 -1.15 -44.03
CA HIS A 112 15.63 0.19 -43.94
C HIS A 112 16.27 0.45 -42.57
N PHE A 113 15.53 0.21 -41.48
CA PHE A 113 16.01 0.52 -40.14
C PHE A 113 17.11 -0.42 -39.66
N LEU A 114 17.05 -1.73 -39.96
CA LEU A 114 18.14 -2.64 -39.59
C LEU A 114 19.45 -2.26 -40.29
N ARG A 115 19.40 -1.86 -41.57
CA ARG A 115 20.59 -1.33 -42.28
C ARG A 115 21.18 -0.09 -41.62
N GLN A 116 20.35 0.81 -41.09
CA GLN A 116 20.84 2.01 -40.40
C GLN A 116 21.61 1.67 -39.11
N VAL A 117 21.16 0.63 -38.41
CA VAL A 117 21.79 0.15 -37.16
C VAL A 117 23.06 -0.64 -37.44
N GLU A 118 23.11 -1.38 -38.54
CA GLU A 118 24.23 -2.29 -38.88
C GLU A 118 25.40 -1.57 -39.55
N ASN A 119 25.15 -0.52 -40.33
CA ASN A 119 26.19 0.16 -41.10
C ASN A 119 27.02 1.17 -40.28
N GLY A 120 26.96 1.14 -38.95
CA GLY A 120 27.76 2.01 -38.08
C GLY A 120 27.39 3.51 -38.17
N GLY A 121 26.13 3.81 -38.49
CA GLY A 121 25.63 5.18 -38.60
C GLY A 121 25.27 5.83 -37.26
N GLU A 122 24.27 6.72 -37.30
CA GLU A 122 23.76 7.43 -36.12
C GLU A 122 23.11 6.50 -35.06
N TYR A 123 22.66 5.31 -35.48
CA TYR A 123 21.97 4.33 -34.64
C TYR A 123 22.81 3.07 -34.46
N ARG A 124 22.73 2.47 -33.28
CA ARG A 124 23.36 1.17 -32.97
C ARG A 124 22.50 0.36 -32.00
N ILE A 125 22.66 -0.96 -32.02
CA ILE A 125 22.12 -1.84 -30.99
C ILE A 125 23.28 -2.49 -30.25
N SER A 126 23.28 -2.39 -28.91
CA SER A 126 24.17 -3.17 -28.06
C SER A 126 23.41 -4.35 -27.46
N LEU A 127 24.14 -5.44 -27.19
CA LEU A 127 23.67 -6.56 -26.40
C LEU A 127 24.45 -6.57 -25.09
N ALA A 128 23.73 -6.62 -23.98
CA ALA A 128 24.36 -6.67 -22.66
C ALA A 128 25.27 -7.90 -22.52
N ASP A 129 26.50 -7.66 -22.08
CA ASP A 129 27.49 -8.66 -21.68
C ASP A 129 27.79 -8.55 -20.18
N PHE A 130 28.74 -9.35 -19.69
CA PHE A 130 29.08 -9.37 -18.27
C PHE A 130 29.65 -8.03 -17.75
N GLU A 131 30.21 -7.20 -18.61
CA GLU A 131 30.77 -5.89 -18.25
C GLU A 131 29.70 -4.80 -18.26
N THR A 132 28.75 -4.88 -19.20
CA THR A 132 27.77 -3.82 -19.51
C THR A 132 26.38 -4.07 -18.94
N ILE A 133 26.07 -5.28 -18.45
CA ILE A 133 24.72 -5.65 -18.01
C ILE A 133 24.15 -4.71 -16.94
N GLN A 134 24.96 -4.26 -15.98
CA GLN A 134 24.47 -3.37 -14.93
C GLN A 134 24.04 -2.01 -15.49
N SER A 135 24.86 -1.41 -16.36
CA SER A 135 24.52 -0.13 -17.01
C SER A 135 23.34 -0.25 -17.96
N ASP A 136 23.26 -1.34 -18.74
CA ASP A 136 22.16 -1.57 -19.67
C ASP A 136 20.81 -1.78 -18.95
N LEU A 137 20.81 -2.48 -17.81
CA LEU A 137 19.62 -2.59 -16.98
C LEU A 137 19.22 -1.27 -16.32
N GLU A 138 20.18 -0.43 -15.94
CA GLU A 138 19.87 0.89 -15.39
C GLU A 138 19.24 1.80 -16.45
N VAL A 139 19.71 1.73 -17.70
CA VAL A 139 19.06 2.39 -18.86
C VAL A 139 17.60 1.92 -19.00
N PHE A 140 17.35 0.61 -18.93
CA PHE A 140 16.00 0.07 -18.94
C PHE A 140 15.14 0.64 -17.80
N PHE A 141 15.66 0.67 -16.56
CA PHE A 141 14.90 1.16 -15.40
C PHE A 141 14.58 2.65 -15.49
N GLN A 142 15.51 3.48 -15.98
CA GLN A 142 15.28 4.91 -16.17
C GLN A 142 14.20 5.19 -17.22
N LEU A 143 14.27 4.51 -18.37
CA LEU A 143 13.23 4.59 -19.40
C LEU A 143 11.88 4.08 -18.88
N TRP A 144 11.89 3.01 -18.07
CA TRP A 144 10.67 2.46 -17.47
C TRP A 144 9.99 3.45 -16.52
N LEU A 145 10.74 4.07 -15.60
CA LEU A 145 10.21 5.11 -14.70
C LEU A 145 9.61 6.26 -15.49
N THR A 146 10.36 6.78 -16.48
CA THR A 146 9.89 7.87 -17.34
C THR A 146 8.58 7.53 -18.05
N GLN A 147 8.41 6.28 -18.50
CA GLN A 147 7.23 5.82 -19.22
C GLN A 147 5.99 5.61 -18.33
N TRP A 148 6.18 5.23 -17.06
CA TRP A 148 5.10 4.71 -16.21
C TRP A 148 4.85 5.46 -14.91
N GLU A 149 5.81 6.21 -14.37
CA GLU A 149 5.71 6.81 -13.04
C GLU A 149 4.56 7.82 -12.95
N ALA A 150 4.36 8.63 -13.99
CA ALA A 150 3.25 9.57 -14.08
C ALA A 150 1.86 8.89 -14.12
N LYS A 151 1.79 7.61 -14.56
CA LYS A 151 0.54 6.84 -14.59
C LYS A 151 0.31 6.09 -13.28
N SER A 152 1.35 5.46 -12.74
CA SER A 152 1.31 4.75 -11.47
C SER A 152 2.73 4.55 -10.93
N ARG A 153 3.08 5.36 -9.95
CA ARG A 153 4.37 5.28 -9.24
C ARG A 153 4.58 3.93 -8.57
N VAL A 154 3.54 3.41 -7.91
CA VAL A 154 3.58 2.11 -7.22
C VAL A 154 3.88 0.98 -8.20
N TYR A 155 3.22 0.96 -9.36
CA TYR A 155 3.47 -0.03 -10.39
C TYR A 155 4.89 0.08 -10.96
N ALA A 156 5.32 1.30 -11.32
CA ALA A 156 6.62 1.54 -11.93
C ALA A 156 7.76 1.08 -11.00
N GLN A 157 7.71 1.48 -9.73
CA GLN A 157 8.71 1.08 -8.72
C GLN A 157 8.61 -0.41 -8.37
N GLY A 158 7.40 -0.97 -8.31
CA GLY A 158 7.19 -2.39 -8.04
C GLY A 158 7.85 -3.29 -9.08
N ILE A 159 7.72 -2.97 -10.38
CA ILE A 159 8.39 -3.75 -11.43
C ILE A 159 9.91 -3.71 -11.29
N ILE A 160 10.49 -2.53 -11.03
CA ILE A 160 11.93 -2.38 -10.85
C ILE A 160 12.43 -3.17 -9.65
N ALA A 161 11.75 -3.05 -8.50
CA ALA A 161 12.11 -3.77 -7.29
C ALA A 161 12.13 -5.30 -7.50
N ASN A 162 11.18 -5.83 -8.27
CA ASN A 162 11.12 -7.26 -8.57
C ASN A 162 12.14 -7.71 -9.63
N CYS A 163 12.46 -6.84 -10.59
CA CYS A 163 13.31 -7.22 -11.72
C CYS A 163 14.81 -7.01 -11.46
N ARG A 164 15.21 -6.05 -10.62
CA ARG A 164 16.61 -5.63 -10.48
C ARG A 164 17.57 -6.79 -10.18
N TYR A 165 17.24 -7.62 -9.20
CA TYR A 165 18.05 -8.79 -8.86
C TYR A 165 17.81 -9.96 -9.82
N MET A 166 16.54 -10.21 -10.18
CA MET A 166 16.16 -11.35 -11.02
C MET A 166 16.82 -11.29 -12.40
N LEU A 167 16.86 -10.12 -13.05
CA LEU A 167 17.45 -9.98 -14.38
C LEU A 167 18.97 -10.19 -14.37
N LEU A 168 19.66 -9.74 -13.32
CA LEU A 168 21.10 -10.01 -13.16
C LEU A 168 21.39 -11.51 -13.04
N GLU A 169 20.59 -12.24 -12.26
CA GLU A 169 20.73 -13.70 -12.15
C GLU A 169 20.39 -14.42 -13.46
N CYS A 170 19.38 -13.95 -14.19
CA CYS A 170 19.06 -14.47 -15.53
C CYS A 170 20.19 -14.24 -16.54
N HIS A 171 20.91 -13.12 -16.45
CA HIS A 171 22.09 -12.88 -17.29
C HIS A 171 23.22 -13.85 -16.96
N LYS A 172 23.53 -14.06 -15.67
CA LYS A 172 24.54 -15.03 -15.21
C LYS A 172 24.23 -16.46 -15.70
N ALA A 173 22.95 -16.83 -15.75
CA ALA A 173 22.50 -18.11 -16.28
C ALA A 173 22.45 -18.18 -17.82
N SER A 174 22.85 -17.11 -18.52
CA SER A 174 22.80 -16.98 -19.98
C SER A 174 21.40 -17.29 -20.55
N VAL A 175 20.37 -16.75 -19.89
CA VAL A 175 18.97 -16.82 -20.32
C VAL A 175 18.33 -15.44 -20.49
N LEU A 176 19.09 -14.36 -20.30
CA LEU A 176 18.64 -13.00 -20.56
C LEU A 176 19.11 -12.53 -21.94
N PHE A 177 18.19 -11.96 -22.72
CA PHE A 177 18.47 -11.24 -23.95
C PHE A 177 17.96 -9.80 -23.81
N ALA A 178 18.88 -8.82 -23.82
CA ALA A 178 18.56 -7.43 -23.50
C ALA A 178 19.17 -6.44 -24.52
N PRO A 179 18.61 -6.35 -25.74
CA PRO A 179 19.10 -5.38 -26.72
C PRO A 179 18.70 -3.95 -26.34
N VAL A 180 19.67 -3.05 -26.43
CA VAL A 180 19.48 -1.60 -26.24
C VAL A 180 19.68 -0.90 -27.58
N LEU A 181 18.67 -0.14 -28.02
CA LEU A 181 18.76 0.71 -29.20
C LEU A 181 19.23 2.11 -28.79
N TRP A 182 20.26 2.60 -29.46
CA TRP A 182 20.89 3.89 -29.20
C TRP A 182 20.83 4.81 -30.42
N LYS A 183 20.93 6.11 -30.14
CA LYS A 183 21.25 7.18 -31.08
C LYS A 183 22.45 7.96 -30.52
N GLY A 184 23.65 7.73 -31.05
CA GLY A 184 24.88 8.10 -30.35
C GLY A 184 24.90 7.50 -28.93
N ASP A 185 24.95 8.35 -27.90
CA ASP A 185 24.91 7.96 -26.48
C ASP A 185 23.50 8.07 -25.85
N THR A 186 22.48 8.43 -26.64
CA THR A 186 21.11 8.53 -26.14
C THR A 186 20.37 7.21 -26.32
N PRO A 187 19.88 6.56 -25.25
CA PRO A 187 19.10 5.33 -25.36
C PRO A 187 17.68 5.63 -25.85
N LEU A 188 17.25 4.89 -26.88
CA LEU A 188 15.92 5.02 -27.50
C LEU A 188 14.93 4.01 -26.94
N GLY A 189 15.41 2.81 -26.61
CA GLY A 189 14.59 1.75 -26.06
C GLY A 189 15.41 0.53 -25.68
N VAL A 190 14.83 -0.27 -24.79
CA VAL A 190 15.39 -1.53 -24.32
C VAL A 190 14.28 -2.57 -24.34
N HIS A 191 14.58 -3.74 -24.89
CA HIS A 191 13.73 -4.92 -24.73
C HIS A 191 14.40 -5.87 -23.75
N ILE A 192 13.62 -6.41 -22.84
CA ILE A 192 14.02 -7.49 -21.94
C ILE A 192 13.29 -8.74 -22.40
N ALA A 193 14.04 -9.76 -22.78
CA ALA A 193 13.51 -11.05 -23.19
C ALA A 193 14.27 -12.21 -22.54
N PHE A 194 13.62 -13.37 -22.46
CA PHE A 194 14.20 -14.58 -21.92
C PHE A 194 14.40 -15.63 -23.00
N ILE A 195 15.54 -16.32 -22.94
CA ILE A 195 15.89 -17.42 -23.84
C ILE A 195 15.45 -18.73 -23.18
N ASP A 196 14.43 -19.37 -23.75
CA ASP A 196 14.07 -20.74 -23.38
C ASP A 196 14.78 -21.71 -24.33
N LYS A 197 15.91 -22.24 -23.86
CA LYS A 197 16.74 -23.19 -24.62
C LYS A 197 16.01 -24.50 -24.90
N SER A 198 15.12 -24.93 -23.99
CA SER A 198 14.39 -26.19 -24.12
C SER A 198 13.31 -26.09 -25.20
N LYS A 199 12.52 -25.02 -25.18
CA LYS A 199 11.48 -24.78 -26.18
C LYS A 199 12.01 -24.15 -27.47
N ARG A 200 13.30 -23.78 -27.49
CA ARG A 200 13.91 -22.98 -28.56
C ARG A 200 13.08 -21.73 -28.83
N SER A 201 12.76 -20.97 -27.79
CA SER A 201 11.91 -19.77 -27.90
C SER A 201 12.54 -18.56 -27.25
N LEU A 202 12.32 -17.38 -27.84
CA LEU A 202 12.66 -16.10 -27.25
C LEU A 202 11.37 -15.43 -26.73
N VAL A 203 11.32 -15.12 -25.44
CA VAL A 203 10.11 -14.63 -24.76
C VAL A 203 10.28 -13.18 -24.37
N CYS A 204 9.58 -12.27 -25.06
CA CYS A 204 9.52 -10.86 -24.68
C CYS A 204 8.86 -10.72 -23.31
N PHE A 205 9.55 -10.05 -22.39
CA PHE A 205 9.10 -9.86 -21.02
C PHE A 205 8.68 -8.41 -20.77
N LEU A 206 9.62 -7.46 -20.89
CA LEU A 206 9.36 -6.04 -20.64
C LEU A 206 10.00 -5.19 -21.74
N VAL A 207 9.33 -4.08 -22.06
CA VAL A 207 9.83 -3.10 -23.03
C VAL A 207 9.74 -1.70 -22.46
N SER A 208 10.83 -0.94 -22.55
CA SER A 208 10.88 0.47 -22.17
C SER A 208 11.39 1.29 -23.33
N ARG A 209 10.85 2.48 -23.55
CA ARG A 209 11.30 3.35 -24.65
C ARG A 209 11.13 4.83 -24.33
N ASN A 210 11.90 5.64 -25.04
CA ASN A 210 11.69 7.08 -25.07
C ASN A 210 10.43 7.40 -25.90
N LEU A 211 9.35 7.84 -25.23
CA LEU A 211 8.07 8.12 -25.87
C LEU A 211 8.09 9.34 -26.81
N ALA A 212 9.09 10.23 -26.68
CA ALA A 212 9.25 11.37 -27.57
C ALA A 212 9.74 10.95 -28.97
N ILE A 213 10.33 9.76 -29.09
CA ILE A 213 11.01 9.33 -30.31
C ILE A 213 10.10 8.41 -31.12
N ARG A 214 9.81 8.83 -32.36
CA ARG A 214 8.95 8.10 -33.30
C ARG A 214 9.70 7.48 -34.47
N LYS A 215 10.89 7.97 -34.80
CA LYS A 215 11.72 7.48 -35.90
C LYS A 215 13.20 7.40 -35.47
N PRO A 216 13.88 6.25 -35.68
CA PRO A 216 13.25 4.97 -36.01
C PRO A 216 12.30 4.53 -34.87
N PRO A 217 11.19 3.85 -35.16
CA PRO A 217 10.26 3.42 -34.12
C PRO A 217 10.92 2.33 -33.25
N PRO A 218 11.27 2.60 -31.97
CA PRO A 218 12.15 1.71 -31.22
C PRO A 218 11.61 0.28 -31.09
N GLY A 219 10.30 0.15 -30.87
CA GLY A 219 9.66 -1.17 -30.77
C GLY A 219 9.71 -1.99 -32.06
N LEU A 220 9.52 -1.36 -33.23
CA LEU A 220 9.62 -2.08 -34.52
C LEU A 220 11.05 -2.58 -34.72
N VAL A 221 12.05 -1.71 -34.51
CA VAL A 221 13.45 -2.02 -34.73
C VAL A 221 13.92 -3.12 -33.77
N LEU A 222 13.64 -2.98 -32.48
CA LEU A 222 14.07 -3.95 -31.48
C LEU A 222 13.36 -5.29 -31.64
N HIS A 223 12.06 -5.35 -31.98
CA HIS A 223 11.40 -6.62 -32.30
C HIS A 223 11.99 -7.27 -33.56
N ALA A 224 12.19 -6.52 -34.65
CA ALA A 224 12.79 -7.05 -35.87
C ALA A 224 14.21 -7.57 -35.65
N TYR A 225 15.03 -6.83 -34.90
CA TYR A 225 16.36 -7.26 -34.49
C TYR A 225 16.31 -8.53 -33.64
N SER A 226 15.41 -8.58 -32.66
CA SER A 226 15.22 -9.75 -31.79
C SER A 226 14.82 -11.00 -32.59
N ILE A 227 13.93 -10.85 -33.57
CA ILE A 227 13.49 -11.95 -34.45
C ILE A 227 14.66 -12.44 -35.31
N ARG A 228 15.39 -11.52 -35.96
CA ARG A 228 16.57 -11.87 -36.77
C ARG A 228 17.62 -12.61 -35.93
N TRP A 229 17.93 -12.08 -34.76
CA TRP A 229 18.86 -12.71 -33.82
C TRP A 229 18.36 -14.10 -33.39
N ALA A 230 17.08 -14.26 -33.10
CA ALA A 230 16.49 -15.53 -32.70
C ALA A 230 16.59 -16.59 -33.82
N ILE A 231 16.30 -16.22 -35.07
CA ILE A 231 16.47 -17.09 -36.26
C ILE A 231 17.93 -17.53 -36.40
N GLN A 232 18.86 -16.58 -36.34
CA GLN A 232 20.30 -16.85 -36.44
C GLN A 232 20.83 -17.76 -35.32
N ASN A 233 20.19 -17.76 -34.16
CA ASN A 233 20.51 -18.62 -33.02
C ASN A 233 19.66 -19.90 -32.98
N GLY A 234 18.96 -20.22 -34.06
CA GLY A 234 18.19 -21.46 -34.19
C GLY A 234 16.98 -21.54 -33.26
N LEU A 235 16.43 -20.41 -32.81
CA LEU A 235 15.15 -20.41 -32.10
C LEU A 235 14.01 -20.57 -33.11
N ARG A 236 12.92 -21.21 -32.66
CA ARG A 236 11.75 -21.58 -33.48
C ARG A 236 10.56 -20.66 -33.27
N THR A 237 10.52 -19.94 -32.15
CA THR A 237 9.41 -19.04 -31.85
C THR A 237 9.91 -17.76 -31.18
N TYR A 238 9.30 -16.63 -31.55
CA TYR A 238 9.43 -15.37 -30.84
C TYR A 238 8.09 -14.97 -30.27
N ASP A 239 8.04 -14.77 -28.97
CA ASP A 239 6.84 -14.43 -28.24
C ASP A 239 6.83 -12.94 -27.92
N LEU A 240 5.81 -12.25 -28.42
CA LEU A 240 5.62 -10.81 -28.29
C LEU A 240 4.86 -10.41 -27.00
N GLY A 241 4.47 -11.39 -26.20
CA GLY A 241 3.77 -11.21 -24.92
C GLY A 241 2.28 -10.89 -25.07
N THR A 242 1.67 -10.49 -23.95
CA THR A 242 0.23 -10.24 -23.78
C THR A 242 -0.32 -9.09 -24.63
N GLY A 243 -1.58 -9.20 -25.05
CA GLY A 243 -2.34 -8.19 -25.77
C GLY A 243 -2.25 -8.34 -27.29
N ASP A 244 -3.41 -8.33 -27.95
CA ASP A 244 -3.64 -8.30 -29.40
C ASP A 244 -3.42 -6.90 -30.03
N PHE A 245 -2.33 -6.23 -29.64
CA PHE A 245 -1.99 -4.92 -30.23
C PHE A 245 -1.78 -5.02 -31.74
N SER A 246 -2.39 -4.12 -32.52
CA SER A 246 -2.36 -4.16 -33.99
C SER A 246 -0.96 -4.27 -34.59
N TYR A 247 0.02 -3.58 -34.00
CA TYR A 247 1.40 -3.61 -34.47
C TYR A 247 2.04 -5.00 -34.38
N LYS A 248 1.60 -5.87 -33.47
CA LYS A 248 2.15 -7.22 -33.33
C LYS A 248 1.80 -8.09 -34.53
N TYR A 249 0.60 -7.93 -35.10
CA TYR A 249 0.22 -8.63 -36.33
C TYR A 249 1.10 -8.27 -37.53
N SER A 250 1.74 -7.09 -37.52
CA SER A 250 2.64 -6.69 -38.61
C SER A 250 3.87 -7.60 -38.78
N PHE A 251 4.17 -8.42 -37.78
CA PHE A 251 5.23 -9.43 -37.81
C PHE A 251 4.76 -10.83 -38.26
N GLY A 252 3.53 -10.96 -38.77
CA GLY A 252 2.93 -12.27 -39.10
C GLY A 252 2.60 -13.10 -37.86
N SER A 253 2.28 -12.43 -36.77
CA SER A 253 2.04 -13.07 -35.47
C SER A 253 0.73 -13.87 -35.46
N LYS A 254 0.77 -14.99 -34.73
CA LYS A 254 -0.36 -15.84 -34.39
C LYS A 254 -0.81 -15.56 -32.96
N GLU A 255 -2.08 -15.85 -32.72
CA GLU A 255 -2.72 -15.72 -31.41
C GLU A 255 -2.64 -17.03 -30.63
N ARG A 256 -2.52 -16.91 -29.32
CA ARG A 256 -2.81 -18.00 -28.38
C ARG A 256 -3.59 -17.46 -27.19
N LEU A 257 -4.50 -18.28 -26.70
CA LEU A 257 -5.33 -17.94 -25.55
C LEU A 257 -4.66 -18.40 -24.25
N VAL A 258 -4.43 -17.44 -23.35
CA VAL A 258 -3.86 -17.65 -22.03
C VAL A 258 -4.80 -17.01 -21.01
N GLU A 259 -5.53 -17.85 -20.30
CA GLU A 259 -6.55 -17.42 -19.34
C GLU A 259 -6.11 -17.68 -17.91
N GLY A 260 -6.53 -16.80 -17.02
CA GLY A 260 -6.49 -17.05 -15.59
C GLY A 260 -7.74 -17.80 -15.14
N VAL A 261 -7.57 -18.79 -14.27
CA VAL A 261 -8.69 -19.47 -13.61
C VAL A 261 -8.53 -19.35 -12.10
N ARG A 262 -9.59 -18.99 -11.40
CA ARG A 262 -9.67 -19.04 -9.95
C ARG A 262 -10.46 -20.26 -9.54
N ILE A 263 -9.91 -21.04 -8.61
CA ILE A 263 -10.58 -22.20 -8.03
C ILE A 263 -10.91 -21.87 -6.58
N ASP A 264 -12.19 -21.93 -6.23
CA ASP A 264 -12.73 -21.66 -4.91
C ASP A 264 -13.41 -22.92 -4.36
N PRO A 265 -13.16 -23.36 -3.12
CA PRO A 265 -13.86 -24.49 -2.52
C PRO A 265 -15.32 -24.13 -2.20
N THR A 266 -16.26 -25.03 -2.48
CA THR A 266 -17.70 -24.86 -2.18
C THR A 266 -17.99 -25.01 -0.68
N ASN A 267 -17.21 -25.83 0.02
CA ASN A 267 -17.44 -26.18 1.42
C ASN A 267 -16.78 -25.23 2.43
N SER A 268 -17.47 -25.01 3.56
CA SER A 268 -17.01 -24.29 4.76
C SER A 268 -15.82 -24.93 5.50
N ARG A 269 -15.30 -26.07 5.00
CA ARG A 269 -14.15 -26.82 5.56
C ARG A 269 -12.87 -25.99 5.71
N ARG A 270 -12.81 -24.79 5.11
CA ARG A 270 -11.63 -23.91 5.11
C ARG A 270 -11.79 -22.64 5.94
N ASN A 271 -12.58 -22.71 7.02
CA ASN A 271 -12.70 -21.63 8.01
C ASN A 271 -11.47 -21.52 8.95
N ARG A 272 -10.54 -22.48 8.89
CA ARG A 272 -9.26 -22.43 9.61
C ARG A 272 -8.16 -21.86 8.73
N LEU A 273 -7.08 -21.40 9.34
CA LEU A 273 -5.92 -20.92 8.60
C LEU A 273 -5.09 -22.11 8.07
N ASP A 274 -4.35 -21.91 6.99
CA ASP A 274 -3.26 -22.82 6.65
C ASP A 274 -2.09 -22.62 7.63
N ARG A 275 -1.50 -23.70 8.14
CA ARG A 275 -0.37 -23.61 9.08
C ARG A 275 0.80 -22.77 8.54
N ARG A 276 1.04 -22.76 7.23
CA ARG A 276 2.11 -21.96 6.60
C ARG A 276 1.81 -20.46 6.60
N SER A 277 0.55 -20.08 6.79
CA SER A 277 0.14 -18.68 6.83
C SER A 277 0.26 -18.04 8.23
N LEU A 278 0.43 -18.85 9.29
CA LEU A 278 0.45 -18.37 10.68
C LEU A 278 1.48 -17.28 10.95
N PRO A 279 2.74 -17.32 10.45
CA PRO A 279 3.70 -16.24 10.68
C PRO A 279 3.23 -14.89 10.13
N SER A 280 2.66 -14.89 8.92
CA SER A 280 2.13 -13.67 8.27
C SER A 280 0.88 -13.14 8.98
N VAL A 281 0.01 -14.04 9.45
CA VAL A 281 -1.17 -13.67 10.24
C VAL A 281 -0.73 -13.09 11.59
N MET A 282 0.24 -13.69 12.28
CA MET A 282 0.77 -13.17 13.54
C MET A 282 1.41 -11.78 13.37
N SER A 283 2.14 -11.55 12.27
CA SER A 283 2.64 -10.21 11.92
C SER A 283 1.50 -9.20 11.78
N SER A 284 0.43 -9.58 11.08
CA SER A 284 -0.77 -8.75 10.94
C SER A 284 -1.47 -8.48 12.27
N VAL A 285 -1.58 -9.48 13.14
CA VAL A 285 -2.16 -9.35 14.49
C VAL A 285 -1.38 -8.33 15.32
N ARG A 286 -0.04 -8.38 15.32
CA ARG A 286 0.80 -7.41 16.02
C ARG A 286 0.58 -5.99 15.51
N LYS A 287 0.52 -5.82 14.18
CA LYS A 287 0.24 -4.53 13.55
C LYS A 287 -1.13 -3.99 13.92
N LEU A 288 -2.18 -4.81 13.83
CA LEU A 288 -3.54 -4.44 14.22
C LEU A 288 -3.62 -4.01 15.68
N ARG A 289 -2.91 -4.70 16.58
CA ARG A 289 -2.80 -4.30 17.98
C ARG A 289 -2.11 -2.95 18.15
N GLN A 290 -0.99 -2.72 17.45
CA GLN A 290 -0.28 -1.43 17.47
C GLN A 290 -1.15 -0.28 16.95
N GLU A 291 -2.02 -0.56 15.98
CA GLU A 291 -3.00 0.39 15.44
C GLU A 291 -4.25 0.56 16.34
N GLY A 292 -4.32 -0.11 17.49
CA GLY A 292 -5.48 -0.05 18.41
C GLY A 292 -6.71 -0.80 17.92
N LYS A 293 -6.62 -1.59 16.84
CA LYS A 293 -7.73 -2.38 16.28
C LYS A 293 -7.87 -3.71 17.03
N LEU A 294 -8.16 -3.61 18.32
CA LEU A 294 -8.14 -4.74 19.26
C LEU A 294 -9.09 -5.88 18.87
N HIS A 295 -10.29 -5.58 18.37
CA HIS A 295 -11.25 -6.60 17.92
C HIS A 295 -10.72 -7.48 16.77
N LEU A 296 -9.98 -6.89 15.82
CA LEU A 296 -9.36 -7.64 14.72
C LEU A 296 -8.16 -8.44 15.19
N ALA A 297 -7.35 -7.86 16.08
CA ALA A 297 -6.21 -8.56 16.67
C ALA A 297 -6.67 -9.79 17.47
N GLU A 298 -7.73 -9.67 18.26
CA GLU A 298 -8.34 -10.78 18.99
C GLU A 298 -8.82 -11.88 18.05
N ARG A 299 -9.57 -11.51 17.00
CA ARG A 299 -10.06 -12.46 15.99
C ARG A 299 -8.88 -13.23 15.37
N GLY A 300 -7.82 -12.53 14.99
CA GLY A 300 -6.63 -13.15 14.43
C GLY A 300 -5.94 -14.12 15.40
N CYS A 301 -5.80 -13.75 16.68
CA CYS A 301 -5.27 -14.67 17.70
C CYS A 301 -6.13 -15.93 17.84
N ARG A 302 -7.46 -15.79 17.88
CA ARG A 302 -8.37 -16.94 17.96
C ARG A 302 -8.24 -17.86 16.74
N GLN A 303 -8.19 -17.31 15.53
CA GLN A 303 -7.99 -18.10 14.31
C GLN A 303 -6.64 -18.84 14.27
N VAL A 304 -5.59 -18.20 14.80
CA VAL A 304 -4.28 -18.85 14.96
C VAL A 304 -4.37 -20.01 15.94
N LEU A 305 -4.99 -19.82 17.11
CA LEU A 305 -5.14 -20.87 18.13
C LEU A 305 -6.09 -21.99 17.70
N GLU A 306 -7.12 -21.67 16.92
CA GLU A 306 -7.96 -22.68 16.26
C GLU A 306 -7.12 -23.55 15.34
N THR A 307 -6.08 -23.02 14.69
CA THR A 307 -5.21 -23.76 13.76
C THR A 307 -4.05 -24.47 14.49
N GLU A 308 -3.44 -23.81 15.47
CA GLU A 308 -2.31 -24.29 16.28
C GLU A 308 -2.55 -23.95 17.77
N PRO A 309 -3.24 -24.80 18.53
CA PRO A 309 -3.58 -24.53 19.93
C PRO A 309 -2.37 -24.37 20.86
N SER A 310 -1.22 -24.92 20.47
CA SER A 310 0.06 -24.82 21.19
C SER A 310 0.80 -23.50 20.96
N ASN A 311 0.24 -22.57 20.17
CA ASN A 311 0.89 -21.30 19.85
C ASN A 311 0.90 -20.35 21.07
N LEU A 312 2.02 -20.32 21.79
CA LEU A 312 2.18 -19.55 23.03
C LEU A 312 2.07 -18.04 22.81
N GLU A 313 2.61 -17.53 21.68
CA GLU A 313 2.55 -16.11 21.35
C GLU A 313 1.10 -15.65 21.14
N ALA A 314 0.33 -16.38 20.33
CA ALA A 314 -1.07 -16.07 20.08
C ALA A 314 -1.91 -16.14 21.36
N ARG A 315 -1.66 -17.12 22.24
CA ARG A 315 -2.35 -17.24 23.54
C ARG A 315 -2.06 -16.07 24.46
N ARG A 316 -0.79 -15.67 24.57
CA ARG A 316 -0.40 -14.49 25.35
C ARG A 316 -1.04 -13.21 24.80
N LEU A 317 -0.92 -12.97 23.49
CA LEU A 317 -1.50 -11.80 22.85
C LEU A 317 -3.02 -11.78 22.94
N LEU A 318 -3.69 -12.93 22.85
CA LEU A 318 -5.13 -13.02 23.05
C LEU A 318 -5.53 -12.50 24.43
N ASN A 319 -4.86 -12.97 25.49
CA ASN A 319 -5.14 -12.53 26.85
C ASN A 319 -4.91 -11.03 27.03
N GLU A 320 -3.80 -10.50 26.49
CA GLU A 320 -3.49 -9.06 26.53
C GLU A 320 -4.56 -8.23 25.79
N VAL A 321 -5.00 -8.68 24.61
CA VAL A 321 -5.98 -7.95 23.78
C VAL A 321 -7.38 -8.02 24.40
N VAL A 322 -7.80 -9.17 24.92
CA VAL A 322 -9.10 -9.33 25.60
C VAL A 322 -9.15 -8.45 26.84
N ALA A 323 -8.09 -8.44 27.66
CA ALA A 323 -8.01 -7.55 28.82
C ALA A 323 -8.09 -6.08 28.41
N ALA A 324 -7.33 -5.66 27.40
CA ALA A 324 -7.38 -4.29 26.90
C ALA A 324 -8.77 -3.89 26.37
N ARG A 325 -9.46 -4.79 25.64
CA ARG A 325 -10.84 -4.54 25.18
C ARG A 325 -11.81 -4.36 26.33
N HIS A 326 -11.72 -5.20 27.36
CA HIS A 326 -12.60 -5.10 28.51
C HIS A 326 -12.47 -3.74 29.19
N ILE A 327 -11.25 -3.22 29.32
CA ILE A 327 -10.98 -1.89 29.87
C ILE A 327 -11.64 -0.79 29.00
N GLU A 328 -11.52 -0.87 27.68
CA GLU A 328 -12.15 0.10 26.76
C GLU A 328 -13.69 0.03 26.80
N GLU A 329 -14.26 -1.17 26.94
CA GLU A 329 -15.71 -1.38 27.09
C GLU A 329 -16.22 -0.80 28.42
N GLN A 330 -15.48 -0.99 29.52
CA GLN A 330 -15.76 -0.36 30.82
C GLN A 330 -15.69 1.17 30.72
N PHE A 331 -14.65 1.71 30.07
CA PHE A 331 -14.50 3.15 29.87
C PHE A 331 -15.66 3.72 29.02
N ALA A 332 -16.08 3.03 27.96
CA ALA A 332 -17.22 3.44 27.15
C ALA A 332 -18.53 3.45 27.97
N SER A 333 -18.73 2.48 28.85
CA SER A 333 -19.87 2.47 29.79
C SER A 333 -19.80 3.66 30.76
N ALA A 334 -18.62 3.99 31.28
CA ALA A 334 -18.43 5.14 32.15
C ALA A 334 -18.77 6.47 31.45
N LEU A 335 -18.38 6.63 30.18
CA LEU A 335 -18.73 7.79 29.37
C LEU A 335 -20.25 7.92 29.17
N GLN A 336 -20.97 6.81 28.96
CA GLN A 336 -22.43 6.83 28.85
C GLN A 336 -23.08 7.33 30.15
N ARG A 337 -22.63 6.83 31.29
CA ARG A 337 -23.10 7.28 32.61
C ARG A 337 -22.79 8.75 32.88
N HIS A 338 -21.58 9.19 32.50
CA HIS A 338 -21.17 10.58 32.60
C HIS A 338 -22.11 11.50 31.80
N ARG A 339 -22.42 11.15 30.54
CA ARG A 339 -23.40 11.89 29.70
C ARG A 339 -24.80 11.87 30.29
N GLY A 340 -25.18 10.78 30.96
CA GLY A 340 -26.41 10.67 31.74
C GLY A 340 -26.39 11.41 33.08
N LYS A 341 -25.36 12.21 33.37
CA LYS A 341 -25.15 12.94 34.64
C LYS A 341 -25.05 12.06 35.89
N GLN A 342 -24.80 10.76 35.70
CA GLN A 342 -24.56 9.79 36.78
C GLN A 342 -23.09 9.85 37.22
N TYR A 343 -22.67 10.99 37.76
CA TYR A 343 -21.25 11.30 37.97
C TYR A 343 -20.56 10.41 39.01
N LEU A 344 -21.28 9.96 40.05
CA LEU A 344 -20.73 9.05 41.06
C LEU A 344 -20.40 7.68 40.47
N ASP A 345 -21.32 7.11 39.69
CA ASP A 345 -21.10 5.83 39.02
C ASP A 345 -19.99 5.94 37.97
N ALA A 346 -19.99 7.01 37.16
CA ALA A 346 -18.94 7.26 36.17
C ALA A 346 -17.56 7.38 36.83
N ARG A 347 -17.46 8.14 37.94
CA ARG A 347 -16.22 8.27 38.72
C ARG A 347 -15.72 6.93 39.22
N ARG A 348 -16.60 6.07 39.76
CA ARG A 348 -16.22 4.73 40.23
C ARG A 348 -15.60 3.92 39.09
N ILE A 349 -16.27 3.86 37.94
CA ILE A 349 -15.79 3.06 36.81
C ILE A 349 -14.49 3.63 36.22
N TYR A 350 -14.33 4.96 36.15
CA TYR A 350 -13.04 5.53 35.74
C TYR A 350 -11.89 5.14 36.67
N LEU A 351 -12.13 5.06 37.99
CA LEU A 351 -11.13 4.59 38.95
C LEU A 351 -10.81 3.11 38.76
N GLU A 352 -11.81 2.27 38.48
CA GLU A 352 -11.62 0.85 38.15
C GLU A 352 -10.78 0.69 36.86
N VAL A 353 -11.06 1.48 35.82
CA VAL A 353 -10.27 1.53 34.58
C VAL A 353 -8.82 1.92 34.88
N LEU A 354 -8.59 2.91 35.76
CA LEU A 354 -7.23 3.31 36.14
C LEU A 354 -6.53 2.29 37.04
N ALA A 355 -7.26 1.52 37.84
CA ALA A 355 -6.68 0.41 38.60
C ALA A 355 -6.16 -0.69 37.67
N ALA A 356 -6.90 -0.99 36.59
CA ALA A 356 -6.48 -1.96 35.57
C ALA A 356 -5.42 -1.41 34.60
N ASN A 357 -5.50 -0.12 34.25
CA ASN A 357 -4.55 0.57 33.38
C ASN A 357 -4.32 2.02 33.86
N PRO A 358 -3.30 2.26 34.69
CA PRO A 358 -2.99 3.59 35.22
C PRO A 358 -2.67 4.63 34.13
N ARG A 359 -2.24 4.17 32.95
CA ARG A 359 -1.89 5.02 31.79
C ARG A 359 -3.04 5.17 30.79
N HIS A 360 -4.28 4.86 31.18
CA HIS A 360 -5.44 5.09 30.31
C HIS A 360 -5.73 6.59 30.19
N TYR A 361 -5.51 7.17 29.00
CA TYR A 361 -5.70 8.60 28.73
C TYR A 361 -7.12 9.07 29.07
N GLY A 362 -8.14 8.40 28.51
CA GLY A 362 -9.54 8.80 28.65
C GLY A 362 -10.00 8.89 30.10
N ALA A 363 -9.79 7.84 30.90
CA ALA A 363 -10.14 7.83 32.32
C ALA A 363 -9.40 8.89 33.14
N ASN A 364 -8.09 9.11 32.92
CA ASN A 364 -7.36 10.22 33.58
C ASN A 364 -7.97 11.57 33.18
N TYR A 365 -8.23 11.81 31.90
CA TYR A 365 -8.82 13.06 31.43
C TYR A 365 -10.21 13.31 32.04
N MET A 366 -11.11 12.31 31.97
CA MET A 366 -12.49 12.45 32.47
C MET A 366 -12.57 12.57 34.00
N LEU A 367 -11.69 11.91 34.75
CA LEU A 367 -11.58 12.14 36.20
C LEU A 367 -11.08 13.55 36.51
N GLY A 368 -10.13 14.05 35.72
CA GLY A 368 -9.68 15.44 35.80
C GLY A 368 -10.83 16.42 35.60
N VAL A 369 -11.65 16.21 34.56
CA VAL A 369 -12.86 16.99 34.27
C VAL A 369 -13.86 16.94 35.42
N LEU A 370 -14.17 15.75 35.95
CA LEU A 370 -15.07 15.60 37.11
C LEU A 370 -14.55 16.31 38.36
N CYS A 371 -13.25 16.25 38.62
CA CYS A 371 -12.63 16.96 39.73
C CYS A 371 -12.71 18.48 39.54
N LEU A 372 -12.56 19.00 38.32
CA LEU A 372 -12.78 20.42 38.04
C LEU A 372 -14.23 20.85 38.32
N GLN A 373 -15.20 20.05 37.88
CA GLN A 373 -16.63 20.33 38.11
C GLN A 373 -16.99 20.34 39.60
N ALA A 374 -16.28 19.53 40.39
CA ALA A 374 -16.42 19.47 41.84
C ALA A 374 -15.56 20.50 42.61
N GLY A 375 -14.83 21.39 41.93
CA GLY A 375 -13.91 22.36 42.56
C GLY A 375 -12.66 21.73 43.21
N GLN A 376 -12.39 20.44 42.96
CA GLN A 376 -11.27 19.69 43.50
C GLN A 376 -10.00 19.92 42.67
N TYR A 377 -9.49 21.16 42.65
CA TYR A 377 -8.43 21.57 41.73
C TYR A 377 -7.11 20.79 41.87
N GLN A 378 -6.73 20.38 43.09
CA GLN A 378 -5.52 19.59 43.31
C GLN A 378 -5.61 18.19 42.69
N ALA A 379 -6.77 17.53 42.84
CA ALA A 379 -7.02 16.22 42.24
C ALA A 379 -7.11 16.34 40.72
N ALA A 380 -7.74 17.42 40.22
CA ALA A 380 -7.81 17.71 38.80
C ALA A 380 -6.42 17.87 38.16
N ASP A 381 -5.51 18.66 38.76
CA ASP A 381 -4.12 18.81 38.26
C ASP A 381 -3.41 17.46 38.21
N THR A 382 -3.58 16.62 39.25
CA THR A 382 -2.96 15.29 39.30
C THR A 382 -3.38 14.39 38.14
N TYR A 383 -4.68 14.29 37.87
CA TYR A 383 -5.19 13.44 36.77
C TYR A 383 -4.90 14.05 35.39
N LEU A 384 -5.00 15.37 35.24
CA LEU A 384 -4.75 16.04 33.97
C LEU A 384 -3.26 16.08 33.63
N ALA A 385 -2.36 16.17 34.62
CA ALA A 385 -0.92 16.00 34.41
C ALA A 385 -0.61 14.64 33.78
N ARG A 386 -1.14 13.55 34.36
CA ARG A 386 -1.02 12.20 33.79
C ARG A 386 -1.61 12.13 32.37
N ALA A 387 -2.78 12.72 32.14
CA ALA A 387 -3.39 12.75 30.81
C ALA A 387 -2.48 13.45 29.77
N THR A 388 -1.86 14.57 30.13
CA THR A 388 -0.92 15.30 29.25
C THR A 388 0.40 14.56 29.02
N GLU A 389 0.87 13.76 29.98
CA GLU A 389 2.04 12.88 29.80
C GLU A 389 1.72 11.70 28.86
N ILE A 390 0.52 11.13 28.95
CA ILE A 390 0.08 10.01 28.11
C ILE A 390 -0.18 10.47 26.67
N ASN A 391 -0.82 11.63 26.49
CA ASN A 391 -1.10 12.21 25.18
C ASN A 391 -0.67 13.69 25.11
N PRO A 392 0.60 13.96 24.73
CA PRO A 392 1.12 15.32 24.61
C PRO A 392 0.49 16.16 23.48
N LYS A 393 -0.40 15.57 22.67
CA LYS A 393 -1.14 16.25 21.60
C LYS A 393 -2.59 16.56 21.98
N ALA A 394 -2.97 16.36 23.24
CA ALA A 394 -4.31 16.66 23.73
C ALA A 394 -4.44 18.11 24.21
N ALA A 395 -4.77 19.03 23.30
CA ALA A 395 -4.94 20.45 23.64
C ALA A 395 -5.97 20.67 24.78
N ALA A 396 -7.10 19.97 24.77
CA ALA A 396 -8.13 20.09 25.79
C ALA A 396 -7.64 19.66 27.19
N ALA A 397 -6.75 18.66 27.28
CA ALA A 397 -6.15 18.25 28.55
C ALA A 397 -5.25 19.35 29.13
N TYR A 398 -4.45 20.02 28.29
CA TYR A 398 -3.66 21.17 28.71
C TYR A 398 -4.52 22.35 29.14
N ASN A 399 -5.58 22.69 28.38
CA ASN A 399 -6.52 23.75 28.78
C ASN A 399 -7.15 23.47 30.15
N ASN A 400 -7.69 22.26 30.34
CA ASN A 400 -8.33 21.88 31.60
C ASN A 400 -7.31 21.83 32.75
N ARG A 401 -6.05 21.43 32.50
CA ARG A 401 -4.99 21.48 33.51
C ARG A 401 -4.66 22.93 33.90
N GLY A 402 -4.55 23.82 32.92
CA GLY A 402 -4.38 25.25 33.16
C GLY A 402 -5.52 25.82 33.99
N HIS A 403 -6.75 25.35 33.78
CA HIS A 403 -7.90 25.72 34.59
C HIS A 403 -7.74 25.29 36.06
N ALA A 404 -7.32 24.03 36.29
CA ALA A 404 -7.05 23.52 37.63
C ALA A 404 -5.97 24.35 38.34
N LEU A 405 -4.85 24.61 37.66
CA LEU A 405 -3.72 25.38 38.20
C LEU A 405 -4.11 26.84 38.52
N ARG A 406 -4.94 27.46 37.68
CA ARG A 406 -5.49 28.79 37.97
C ARG A 406 -6.38 28.77 39.21
N GLY A 407 -7.22 27.75 39.39
CA GLY A 407 -8.01 27.55 40.61
C GLY A 407 -7.14 27.39 41.86
N LEU A 408 -5.94 26.84 41.72
CA LEU A 408 -4.90 26.76 42.76
C LEU A 408 -4.06 28.05 42.90
N LYS A 409 -4.37 29.11 42.15
CA LYS A 409 -3.59 30.36 42.08
C LYS A 409 -2.14 30.19 41.61
N ARG A 410 -1.82 29.06 40.94
CA ARG A 410 -0.52 28.77 40.30
C ARG A 410 -0.53 29.33 38.88
N TYR A 411 -0.59 30.66 38.77
CA TYR A 411 -0.91 31.35 37.51
C TYR A 411 0.13 31.16 36.40
N ASP A 412 1.43 31.19 36.71
CA ASP A 412 2.47 31.02 35.69
C ASP A 412 2.44 29.61 35.06
N GLU A 413 2.21 28.58 35.87
CA GLU A 413 2.07 27.20 35.39
C GLU A 413 0.77 27.02 34.57
N ALA A 414 -0.29 27.74 34.93
CA ALA A 414 -1.52 27.78 34.15
C ALA A 414 -1.29 28.41 32.77
N LEU A 415 -0.55 29.53 32.69
CA LEU A 415 -0.19 30.17 31.42
C LEU A 415 0.59 29.22 30.51
N ALA A 416 1.60 28.54 31.04
CA ALA A 416 2.37 27.55 30.28
C ALA A 416 1.48 26.43 29.72
N CYS A 417 0.47 25.98 30.48
CA CYS A 417 -0.50 25.01 30.00
C CYS A 417 -1.37 25.56 28.85
N TYR A 418 -1.87 26.79 28.95
CA TYR A 418 -2.67 27.38 27.86
C TYR A 418 -1.84 27.63 26.60
N GLU A 419 -0.61 28.08 26.74
CA GLU A 419 0.33 28.23 25.61
C GLU A 419 0.59 26.89 24.93
N LYS A 420 0.79 25.81 25.71
CA LYS A 420 0.93 24.47 25.15
C LYS A 420 -0.34 24.01 24.44
N ALA A 421 -1.52 24.29 24.99
CA ALA A 421 -2.80 23.97 24.36
C ALA A 421 -2.95 24.67 22.99
N ILE A 422 -2.55 25.94 22.91
CA ILE A 422 -2.60 26.75 21.67
C ILE A 422 -1.53 26.28 20.67
N ALA A 423 -0.33 25.93 21.13
CA ALA A 423 0.71 25.38 20.26
C ALA A 423 0.30 24.04 19.64
N VAL A 424 -0.44 23.21 20.39
CA VAL A 424 -0.99 21.93 19.91
C VAL A 424 -2.18 22.16 18.98
N LYS A 425 -3.05 23.12 19.30
CA LYS A 425 -4.24 23.48 18.53
C LYS A 425 -4.32 25.01 18.36
N PRO A 426 -3.77 25.57 17.27
CA PRO A 426 -3.68 27.02 17.07
C PRO A 426 -5.03 27.74 17.01
N ASP A 427 -6.11 27.05 16.63
CA ASP A 427 -7.48 27.58 16.55
C ASP A 427 -8.27 27.43 17.87
N PHE A 428 -7.60 27.16 19.00
CA PHE A 428 -8.27 26.85 20.26
C PHE A 428 -8.67 28.09 21.07
N VAL A 429 -9.74 28.75 20.63
CA VAL A 429 -10.22 30.02 21.19
C VAL A 429 -10.54 29.99 22.69
N GLN A 430 -10.97 28.84 23.24
CA GLN A 430 -11.19 28.70 24.69
C GLN A 430 -9.89 28.83 25.48
N ALA A 431 -8.78 28.25 25.00
CA ALA A 431 -7.48 28.36 25.66
C ALA A 431 -6.94 29.79 25.61
N MET A 432 -7.15 30.51 24.50
CA MET A 432 -6.78 31.93 24.37
C MET A 432 -7.55 32.81 25.36
N ASN A 433 -8.86 32.61 25.48
CA ASN A 433 -9.68 33.30 26.48
C ASN A 433 -9.22 32.96 27.91
N ASN A 434 -8.96 31.69 28.22
CA ASN A 434 -8.53 31.29 29.55
C ASN A 434 -7.12 31.83 29.91
N ARG A 435 -6.23 31.94 28.92
CA ARG A 435 -4.95 32.65 29.05
C ARG A 435 -5.17 34.13 29.37
N GLY A 436 -6.05 34.82 28.63
CA GLY A 436 -6.39 36.22 28.89
C GLY A 436 -6.98 36.47 30.27
N VAL A 437 -7.88 35.59 30.75
CA VAL A 437 -8.42 35.66 32.12
C VAL A 437 -7.32 35.49 33.17
N THR A 438 -6.35 34.62 32.91
CA THR A 438 -5.22 34.37 33.83
C THR A 438 -4.24 35.55 33.86
N LEU A 439 -3.94 36.14 32.70
CA LEU A 439 -3.11 37.35 32.59
C LEU A 439 -3.77 38.55 33.29
N ARG A 440 -5.10 38.68 33.18
CA ARG A 440 -5.88 39.67 33.94
C ARG A 440 -5.70 39.49 35.45
N ALA A 441 -5.77 38.26 35.94
CA ALA A 441 -5.58 37.95 37.37
C ALA A 441 -4.16 38.29 37.88
N LEU A 442 -3.16 38.27 36.98
CA LEU A 442 -1.78 38.70 37.25
C LEU A 442 -1.56 40.21 37.06
N GLY A 443 -2.58 40.99 36.67
CA GLY A 443 -2.45 42.42 36.39
C GLY A 443 -1.78 42.76 35.05
N ARG A 444 -1.51 41.77 34.19
CA ARG A 444 -0.91 41.93 32.85
C ARG A 444 -1.99 42.27 31.82
N ILE A 445 -2.55 43.48 31.93
CA ILE A 445 -3.78 43.88 31.21
C ILE A 445 -3.60 43.91 29.68
N ASP A 446 -2.50 44.46 29.17
CA ASP A 446 -2.27 44.55 27.72
C ASP A 446 -2.16 43.17 27.06
N GLU A 447 -1.48 42.23 27.71
CA GLU A 447 -1.35 40.86 27.23
C GLU A 447 -2.66 40.07 27.34
N ALA A 448 -3.48 40.39 28.35
CA ALA A 448 -4.83 39.84 28.46
C ALA A 448 -5.71 40.30 27.30
N LEU A 449 -5.68 41.60 26.95
CA LEU A 449 -6.41 42.15 25.81
C LEU A 449 -5.95 41.52 24.49
N ALA A 450 -4.64 41.40 24.28
CA ALA A 450 -4.08 40.72 23.11
C ALA A 450 -4.58 39.26 22.99
N SER A 451 -4.61 38.52 24.10
CA SER A 451 -5.12 37.14 24.11
C SER A 451 -6.62 37.05 23.77
N PHE A 452 -7.44 38.02 24.21
CA PHE A 452 -8.85 38.08 23.82
C PHE A 452 -9.01 38.47 22.35
N ASP A 453 -8.21 39.40 21.84
CA ASP A 453 -8.22 39.82 20.44
C ASP A 453 -7.79 38.68 19.50
N GLU A 454 -6.83 37.85 19.88
CA GLU A 454 -6.47 36.61 19.16
C GLU A 454 -7.67 35.66 19.06
N ALA A 455 -8.37 35.41 20.18
CA ALA A 455 -9.56 34.55 20.20
C ALA A 455 -10.68 35.10 19.28
N LEU A 456 -10.89 36.41 19.28
CA LEU A 456 -11.91 37.09 18.48
C LEU A 456 -11.55 37.21 17.01
N THR A 457 -10.26 37.24 16.68
CA THR A 457 -9.80 37.19 15.28
C THR A 457 -10.19 35.85 14.64
N LEU A 458 -10.07 34.75 15.38
CA LEU A 458 -10.45 33.42 14.92
C LEU A 458 -11.96 33.16 15.02
N LYS A 459 -12.60 33.67 16.08
CA LYS A 459 -14.03 33.52 16.31
C LYS A 459 -14.65 34.85 16.81
N PRO A 460 -15.09 35.72 15.88
CA PRO A 460 -15.61 37.06 16.22
C PRO A 460 -16.83 37.08 17.14
N ASP A 461 -17.63 36.01 17.12
CA ASP A 461 -18.85 35.84 17.93
C ASP A 461 -18.58 35.09 19.25
N PHE A 462 -17.32 34.91 19.66
CA PHE A 462 -17.00 34.24 20.92
C PHE A 462 -17.35 35.11 22.13
N ALA A 463 -18.58 34.97 22.60
CA ALA A 463 -19.20 35.81 23.64
C ALA A 463 -18.34 36.01 24.90
N LYS A 464 -17.66 34.96 25.39
CA LYS A 464 -16.81 35.06 26.58
C LYS A 464 -15.62 35.99 26.39
N ALA A 465 -14.93 35.90 25.26
CA ALA A 465 -13.81 36.80 24.95
C ALA A 465 -14.30 38.25 24.74
N LEU A 466 -15.46 38.46 24.11
CA LEU A 466 -16.07 39.79 23.97
C LEU A 466 -16.35 40.43 25.34
N ILE A 467 -17.00 39.68 26.24
CA ILE A 467 -17.33 40.15 27.59
C ILE A 467 -16.05 40.47 28.36
N ASN A 468 -15.10 39.54 28.41
CA ASN A 468 -13.85 39.72 29.16
C ASN A 468 -13.00 40.89 28.64
N ARG A 469 -12.93 41.07 27.31
CA ARG A 469 -12.25 42.21 26.69
C ARG A 469 -12.94 43.53 26.99
N ASN A 470 -14.26 43.60 26.87
CA ASN A 470 -15.02 44.83 27.11
C ASN A 470 -14.92 45.27 28.58
N GLN A 471 -14.94 44.32 29.53
CA GLN A 471 -14.73 44.60 30.95
C GLN A 471 -13.37 45.25 31.24
N LEU A 472 -12.34 44.94 30.47
CA LEU A 472 -10.99 45.52 30.62
C LEU A 472 -10.83 46.89 29.94
N ARG A 473 -11.69 47.23 28.97
CA ARG A 473 -11.64 48.51 28.24
C ARG A 473 -12.45 49.63 28.89
N VAL A 474 -13.39 49.30 29.78
CA VAL A 474 -14.15 50.30 30.55
C VAL A 474 -13.34 50.69 31.81
N PRO A 475 -13.02 51.97 32.04
CA PRO A 475 -12.41 52.39 33.29
C PRO A 475 -13.43 52.27 34.43
N LEU A 476 -13.36 51.16 35.18
CA LEU A 476 -14.14 50.99 36.40
C LEU A 476 -13.32 51.44 37.62
N PRO A 477 -13.93 52.07 38.63
CA PRO A 477 -13.30 52.28 39.93
C PRO A 477 -12.80 50.94 40.48
N ARG A 478 -11.58 50.92 41.05
CA ARG A 478 -10.84 49.70 41.46
C ARG A 478 -11.61 48.74 42.38
N ASP A 479 -12.70 49.21 42.98
CA ASP A 479 -13.45 48.50 44.02
C ASP A 479 -14.58 47.59 43.47
N ARG A 480 -14.76 47.51 42.14
CA ARG A 480 -15.78 46.65 41.48
C ARG A 480 -15.24 45.70 40.40
N LEU A 481 -13.96 45.35 40.43
CA LEU A 481 -13.43 44.24 39.62
C LEU A 481 -13.86 42.89 40.21
N SER A 482 -15.16 42.57 40.09
CA SER A 482 -15.66 41.23 40.34
C SER A 482 -15.09 40.28 39.28
N ILE A 483 -14.32 39.29 39.71
CA ILE A 483 -13.90 38.17 38.86
C ILE A 483 -15.17 37.39 38.50
N ALA A 484 -15.70 37.57 37.30
CA ALA A 484 -16.71 36.65 36.79
C ALA A 484 -16.03 35.29 36.55
N ASP A 485 -16.36 34.30 37.39
CA ASP A 485 -15.73 32.97 37.48
C ASP A 485 -16.22 31.95 36.42
N ASP A 486 -16.87 32.37 35.34
CA ASP A 486 -17.48 31.45 34.37
C ASP A 486 -16.49 30.91 33.35
N VAL A 487 -15.81 29.82 33.70
CA VAL A 487 -14.76 29.23 32.88
C VAL A 487 -15.15 27.86 32.33
N ASP A 488 -14.85 27.65 31.04
CA ASP A 488 -15.23 26.46 30.29
C ASP A 488 -14.41 25.25 30.74
N ILE A 489 -15.04 24.40 31.55
CA ILE A 489 -14.62 23.01 31.68
C ILE A 489 -15.08 22.31 30.39
N LEU A 490 -14.11 21.87 29.58
CA LEU A 490 -14.42 21.12 28.37
C LEU A 490 -14.60 19.65 28.74
N GLU A 491 -15.79 19.12 28.47
CA GLU A 491 -16.15 17.69 28.59
C GLU A 491 -15.73 16.88 27.37
#